data_AF-A0A3P7KR71-F1
#
_entry.id   AF-A0A3P7KR71-F1
#
_cell.length_a   1.000
_cell.length_b   1.000
_cell.length_c   1.000
_cell.angle_alpha   90.00
_cell.angle_beta   90.00
_cell.angle_gamma   90.00
#
_symmetry.space_group_name_H-M   'P 1'
#
loop_
_entity.id
_entity.type
_entity.pdbx_description
1 polymer ?
#
loop_
_entity_poly.entity_id
_entity_poly.type
_entity_poly.pdbx_seq_one_letter_code
_entity_poly.pdbx_strand_id
1 'polypeptide(L)'
;FKKKNIFSFQRANISAHLSVVRNNISKQIPDANFSGLAVIDYEKWRPLWELHNYYKLKIYQNESIAHVKNTRNNGVNDLDAKKIAMDEFNNASV
;
A
#
# COMPACT_ATOMS: atom_id res chain seq x y z
N PHE A 1 -17.21 -2.78 16.71
CA PHE A 1 -15.78 -2.58 16.42
C PHE A 1 -15.63 -2.05 14.99
N LYS A 2 -15.25 -0.78 14.80
CA LYS A 2 -15.00 -0.24 13.44
C LYS A 2 -13.76 -0.93 12.87
N LYS A 3 -13.90 -1.65 11.74
CA LYS A 3 -12.75 -2.09 10.95
C LYS A 3 -11.90 -0.85 10.66
N LYS A 4 -10.68 -0.79 11.20
CA LYS A 4 -9.69 0.16 10.70
C LYS A 4 -9.56 -0.13 9.21
N ASN A 5 -9.83 0.85 8.35
CA ASN A 5 -9.49 0.75 6.94
C ASN A 5 -7.96 0.70 6.85
N ILE A 6 -7.43 -0.51 6.92
CA ILE A 6 -6.02 -0.76 6.69
C ILE A 6 -5.80 -0.49 5.20
N PHE A 7 -4.95 0.48 4.94
CA PHE A 7 -4.61 0.91 3.60
C PHE A 7 -3.81 -0.20 2.90
N SER A 8 -4.20 -0.61 1.70
CA SER A 8 -3.43 -1.53 0.87
C SER A 8 -3.28 -0.91 -0.51
N PHE A 9 -2.09 -0.95 -1.11
CA PHE A 9 -1.79 -0.30 -2.40
C PHE A 9 -2.71 -0.76 -3.52
N GLN A 10 -2.98 -2.07 -3.56
CA GLN A 10 -3.90 -2.69 -4.52
C GLN A 10 -5.34 -2.13 -4.48
N ARG A 11 -5.70 -1.33 -3.47
CA ARG A 11 -7.02 -0.70 -3.30
C ARG A 11 -6.96 0.84 -3.33
N ALA A 12 -5.77 1.42 -3.53
CA ALA A 12 -5.58 2.86 -3.47
C ALA A 12 -6.01 3.54 -4.77
N ASN A 13 -6.61 4.72 -4.66
CA ASN A 13 -6.78 5.61 -5.80
C ASN A 13 -5.50 6.46 -5.95
N ILE A 14 -4.64 6.07 -6.89
CA ILE A 14 -3.33 6.71 -7.08
C ILE A 14 -3.47 8.18 -7.52
N SER A 15 -4.45 8.52 -8.36
CA SER A 15 -4.68 9.89 -8.81
C SER A 15 -5.05 10.81 -7.65
N ALA A 16 -5.92 10.34 -6.75
CA ALA A 16 -6.27 11.09 -5.53
C ALA A 16 -5.06 11.26 -4.61
N HIS A 17 -4.26 10.20 -4.42
CA HIS A 17 -3.03 10.27 -3.62
C HIS A 17 -2.04 11.29 -4.20
N LEU A 18 -1.75 11.23 -5.51
CA LEU A 18 -0.83 12.13 -6.19
C LEU A 18 -1.29 13.60 -6.13
N SER A 19 -2.60 13.85 -6.16
CA SER A 19 -3.14 15.20 -5.98
C SER A 19 -2.81 15.76 -4.59
N VAL A 20 -2.93 14.94 -3.54
CA VAL A 20 -2.58 15.35 -2.16
C VAL A 20 -1.08 15.53 -2.02
N VAL A 21 -0.28 14.59 -2.56
CA VAL A 21 1.19 14.67 -2.53
C VAL A 21 1.68 15.96 -3.21
N ARG A 22 1.18 16.27 -4.41
CA ARG A 22 1.54 17.50 -5.12
C ARG A 22 1.24 18.75 -4.29
N ASN A 23 0.03 18.83 -3.72
CA ASN A 23 -0.36 19.96 -2.87
C ASN A 23 0.54 20.09 -1.63
N ASN A 24 0.87 18.97 -0.99
CA ASN A 24 1.74 18.99 0.18
C ASN A 24 3.17 19.41 -0.18
N ILE A 25 3.74 18.89 -1.27
CA ILE A 25 5.07 19.28 -1.74
C ILE A 25 5.10 20.77 -2.07
N SER A 26 4.15 21.28 -2.86
CA SER A 26 4.10 22.71 -3.22
C SER A 26 3.95 23.63 -1.99
N LYS A 27 3.35 23.14 -0.90
CA LYS A 27 3.24 23.90 0.36
C LYS A 27 4.51 23.85 1.20
N GLN A 28 5.20 22.71 1.25
CA GLN A 28 6.40 22.52 2.08
C GLN A 28 7.67 23.01 1.38
N ILE A 29 7.73 22.88 0.05
CA ILE A 29 8.82 23.31 -0.83
C ILE A 29 8.22 24.26 -1.87
N PRO A 30 8.01 25.55 -1.51
CA PRO A 30 7.33 26.50 -2.39
C PRO A 30 8.23 27.02 -3.53
N ASP A 31 9.56 26.96 -3.36
CA ASP A 31 10.50 27.35 -4.41
C ASP A 31 10.52 26.28 -5.52
N ALA A 32 10.04 26.66 -6.70
CA ALA A 32 10.05 25.81 -7.87
C ALA A 32 11.47 25.48 -8.37
N ASN A 33 12.47 26.27 -7.97
CA ASN A 33 13.88 26.08 -8.30
C ASN A 33 14.68 25.42 -7.16
N PHE A 34 13.99 24.85 -6.16
CA PHE A 34 14.64 24.17 -5.04
C PHE A 34 15.64 23.10 -5.54
N SER A 35 16.91 23.25 -5.14
CA SER A 35 18.01 22.37 -5.52
C SER A 35 18.69 21.69 -4.32
N GLY A 36 18.03 21.69 -3.16
CA GLY A 36 18.54 21.04 -1.95
C GLY A 36 18.16 19.56 -1.86
N LEU A 37 18.54 18.91 -0.76
CA LEU A 37 18.11 17.54 -0.47
C LEU A 37 16.68 17.54 0.07
N ALA A 38 15.78 16.85 -0.63
CA ALA A 38 14.43 16.55 -0.15
C ALA A 38 14.34 15.06 0.22
N VAL A 39 13.94 14.75 1.45
CA VAL A 39 13.79 13.37 1.94
C VAL A 39 12.31 13.09 2.15
N ILE A 40 11.81 12.01 1.56
CA ILE A 40 10.44 11.53 1.78
C ILE A 40 10.50 10.48 2.89
N ASP A 41 10.03 10.86 4.08
CA ASP A 41 9.89 9.93 5.20
C ASP A 41 8.56 9.18 5.11
N TYR A 42 8.58 7.99 4.51
CA TYR A 42 7.40 7.16 4.32
C TYR A 42 7.59 5.79 4.98
N GLU A 43 7.03 5.60 6.18
CA GLU A 43 7.28 4.39 6.98
C GLU A 43 6.06 3.50 7.22
N LYS A 44 4.87 3.92 6.81
CA LYS A 44 3.63 3.21 7.19
C LYS A 44 3.53 1.78 6.65
N TRP A 45 4.15 1.49 5.50
CA TRP A 45 4.22 0.17 4.87
C TRP A 45 5.56 0.03 4.12
N ARG A 46 5.82 -1.12 3.48
CA ARG A 46 7.05 -1.38 2.70
C ARG A 46 6.70 -1.88 1.29
N PRO A 47 7.52 -1.66 0.26
CA PRO A 47 7.14 -1.97 -1.13
C PRO A 47 7.11 -3.46 -1.49
N LEU A 48 7.62 -4.34 -0.63
CA LEU A 48 7.70 -5.76 -0.94
C LEU A 48 6.99 -6.58 0.12
N TRP A 49 6.22 -7.56 -0.33
CA TRP A 49 5.46 -8.49 0.51
C TRP A 49 6.32 -9.10 1.62
N GLU A 50 7.54 -9.52 1.30
CA GLU A 50 8.48 -10.21 2.20
C GLU A 50 8.93 -9.33 3.37
N LEU A 51 8.94 -8.01 3.19
CA LEU A 51 9.30 -7.04 4.23
C LEU A 51 8.25 -6.94 5.35
N HIS A 52 7.07 -7.54 5.16
CA HIS A 52 5.97 -7.50 6.11
C HIS A 52 5.91 -8.72 7.03
N ASN A 53 6.89 -9.63 6.93
CA ASN A 53 6.97 -10.80 7.80
C ASN A 53 7.26 -10.42 9.27
N TYR A 54 7.69 -9.19 9.55
CA TYR A 54 7.95 -8.69 10.90
C TYR A 54 6.68 -8.10 11.56
N TYR A 55 6.30 -8.72 12.69
CA TYR A 55 5.22 -8.35 13.64
C TYR A 55 4.16 -7.36 13.16
N LYS A 56 4.46 -6.05 13.17
CA LYS A 56 3.48 -4.96 12.97
C LYS A 56 2.98 -4.82 11.53
N LEU A 57 3.71 -5.38 10.56
CA LEU A 57 3.41 -5.23 9.14
C LEU A 57 2.59 -6.41 8.56
N LYS A 58 2.47 -7.52 9.30
CA LYS A 58 1.70 -8.71 8.89
C LYS A 58 0.21 -8.42 8.62
N ILE A 59 -0.30 -7.33 9.17
CA ILE A 59 -1.66 -6.86 8.94
C ILE A 59 -1.93 -6.57 7.45
N TYR A 60 -0.94 -6.07 6.71
CA TYR A 60 -1.09 -5.81 5.28
C TYR A 60 -1.23 -7.11 4.49
N GLN A 61 -0.41 -8.12 4.80
CA GLN A 61 -0.52 -9.44 4.19
C GLN A 61 -1.90 -10.08 4.45
N ASN A 62 -2.37 -10.02 5.70
CA ASN A 62 -3.66 -10.59 6.08
C ASN A 62 -4.83 -9.91 5.37
N GLU A 63 -4.81 -8.58 5.25
CA GLU A 63 -5.85 -7.83 4.56
C GLU A 63 -5.85 -8.08 3.05
N SER A 64 -4.67 -8.21 2.42
CA SER A 64 -4.56 -8.57 1.00
C SER A 64 -5.11 -9.98 0.73
N ILE A 65 -4.82 -10.96 1.59
CA ILE A 65 -5.40 -12.33 1.47
C ILE A 65 -6.92 -12.29 1.65
N ALA A 66 -7.39 -11.57 2.67
CA ALA A 66 -8.83 -11.43 2.91
C ALA A 66 -9.53 -10.74 1.74
N HIS A 67 -8.90 -9.73 1.13
CA HIS A 67 -9.41 -9.07 -0.06
C HIS A 67 -9.58 -10.04 -1.24
N VAL A 68 -8.56 -10.84 -1.53
CA VAL A 68 -8.61 -11.87 -2.58
C VAL A 68 -9.75 -12.86 -2.32
N LYS A 69 -9.85 -13.38 -1.09
CA LYS A 69 -10.91 -14.34 -0.72
C LYS A 69 -12.31 -13.76 -0.85
N ASN A 70 -12.49 -12.47 -0.55
CA ASN A 70 -13.79 -11.81 -0.61
C ASN A 70 -14.20 -11.38 -2.03
N THR A 71 -13.25 -11.15 -2.93
CA THR A 71 -13.52 -10.67 -4.30
C THR A 71 -13.60 -11.80 -5.32
N ARG A 72 -12.89 -12.91 -5.08
CA ARG A 72 -12.99 -14.11 -5.90
C ARG A 72 -14.11 -14.99 -5.36
N ASN A 73 -15.29 -14.95 -6.01
CA ASN A 73 -16.53 -15.68 -5.67
C ASN A 73 -16.45 -17.22 -5.72
N ASN A 74 -15.25 -17.80 -5.65
CA ASN A 74 -14.96 -19.16 -6.10
C ASN A 74 -14.40 -20.06 -4.97
N GLY A 75 -14.37 -19.60 -3.72
CA GLY A 75 -13.83 -20.40 -2.61
C GLY A 75 -12.34 -20.72 -2.77
N VAL A 76 -11.56 -19.75 -3.28
CA VAL A 76 -10.11 -19.90 -3.49
C VAL A 76 -9.44 -20.38 -2.20
N ASN A 77 -8.69 -21.48 -2.30
CA ASN A 77 -8.00 -22.05 -1.15
C ASN A 77 -6.92 -21.10 -0.62
N ASP A 78 -6.44 -21.35 0.58
CA ASP A 78 -5.54 -20.46 1.31
C ASP A 78 -4.19 -20.25 0.62
N LEU A 79 -3.66 -21.28 -0.05
CA LEU A 79 -2.37 -21.20 -0.75
C LEU A 79 -2.47 -20.31 -1.99
N ASP A 80 -3.51 -20.53 -2.80
CA ASP A 80 -3.75 -19.73 -4.01
C ASP A 80 -4.09 -18.29 -3.64
N ALA A 81 -4.93 -18.09 -2.62
CA ALA A 81 -5.28 -16.74 -2.15
C ALA A 81 -4.03 -15.97 -1.69
N LYS A 82 -3.11 -16.64 -0.99
CA LYS A 82 -1.83 -16.04 -0.56
C LYS A 82 -0.94 -15.69 -1.73
N LYS A 83 -0.78 -16.60 -2.70
CA LYS A 83 0.05 -16.36 -3.88
C LYS A 83 -0.47 -15.16 -4.67
N ILE A 84 -1.77 -15.12 -4.95
CA ILE A 84 -2.33 -14.02 -5.74
C ILE A 84 -2.29 -12.70 -4.96
N ALA A 85 -2.55 -12.73 -3.65
CA ALA A 85 -2.43 -11.53 -2.81
C ALA A 85 -1.01 -10.97 -2.81
N MET A 86 0.01 -11.83 -2.79
CA MET A 86 1.41 -11.44 -2.89
C MET A 86 1.73 -10.79 -4.24
N ASP A 87 1.32 -11.42 -5.35
CA ASP A 87 1.56 -10.91 -6.70
C ASP A 87 0.89 -9.54 -6.91
N GLU A 88 -0.38 -9.40 -6.50
CA GLU A 88 -1.12 -8.13 -6.57
C GLU A 88 -0.51 -7.05 -5.68
N PHE A 89 -0.10 -7.41 -4.46
CA PHE A 89 0.53 -6.48 -3.53
C PHE A 89 1.84 -5.95 -4.10
N ASN A 90 2.72 -6.83 -4.56
CA ASN A 90 4.01 -6.45 -5.12
C ASN A 90 3.82 -5.60 -6.39
N ASN A 91 2.92 -5.99 -7.29
CA ASN A 91 2.64 -5.20 -8.50
C ASN A 91 2.10 -3.80 -8.21
N ALA A 92 1.27 -3.63 -7.18
CA ALA A 92 0.74 -2.32 -6.81
C ALA A 92 1.74 -1.44 -6.03
N SER A 93 2.87 -2.03 -5.62
CA SER A 93 3.89 -1.37 -4.81
C SER A 93 5.08 -0.84 -5.61
N VAL A 94 5.09 -1.12 -6.92
CA VAL A 94 6.03 -0.61 -7.94
C VAL A 94 5.38 0.51 -8.72
#